data_AF-A0A3M1GEA4-F1
#
_entry.id   AF-A0A3M1GEA4-F1
#
_cell.length_a   1.000
_cell.length_b   1.000
_cell.length_c   1.000
_cell.angle_alpha   90.00
_cell.angle_beta   90.00
_cell.angle_gamma   90.00
#
_symmetry.space_group_name_H-M   'P 1'
#
loop_
_entity.id
_entity.type
_entity.pdbx_description
1 polymer ?
#
loop_
_entity_poly.entity_id
_entity_poly.type
_entity_poly.pdbx_seq_one_letter_code
_entity_poly.pdbx_strand_id
1 'polypeptide(L)'
;MCVTPVETEGAHSRATADYIQANARQLDGKRTSIQIARVEPGRLEGDVQWFTAWTYSDEGWGGSIPVIVPADRADSFLRKFGTQTEWVGLSDRVKTKRLDATVRPTKAGHVVLDTRDRFRPAPSPVIRPQYAATIRTWTAADGRTLEAEYLGHDAQTVTLRRAADSRTFTVPRADLSAADNAWLDAQQP
;
A
#
# COMPACT_ATOMS: atom_id res chain seq x y z
N MET A 1 -4.16 18.20 25.32
CA MET A 1 -4.59 16.86 25.79
C MET A 1 -3.97 15.80 24.89
N CYS A 2 -3.02 15.03 25.43
CA CYS A 2 -2.45 13.88 24.73
C CYS A 2 -3.41 12.70 24.87
N VAL A 3 -4.15 12.37 23.81
CA VAL A 3 -4.98 11.16 23.78
C VAL A 3 -4.05 9.99 23.48
N THR A 4 -3.75 9.19 24.50
CA THR A 4 -3.00 7.95 24.37
C THR A 4 -3.73 7.02 23.40
N PRO A 5 -3.04 6.40 22.44
CA PRO A 5 -3.67 5.37 21.61
C PRO A 5 -4.18 4.26 22.52
N VAL A 6 -5.38 3.76 22.26
CA VAL A 6 -5.85 2.53 22.89
C VAL A 6 -5.05 1.43 22.22
N GLU A 7 -4.02 0.92 22.90
CA GLU A 7 -3.52 -0.40 22.56
C GLU A 7 -4.69 -1.35 22.80
N THR A 8 -5.14 -2.00 21.73
CA THR A 8 -6.13 -3.07 21.82
C THR A 8 -5.45 -4.28 22.48
N GLU A 9 -5.19 -4.16 23.78
CA GLU A 9 -4.49 -5.12 24.66
C GLU A 9 -5.23 -6.47 24.79
N GLY A 10 -6.42 -6.59 24.18
CA GLY A 10 -7.20 -7.83 24.09
C GLY A 10 -7.20 -8.52 22.72
N ALA A 11 -6.49 -7.99 21.71
CA ALA A 11 -6.49 -8.50 20.34
C ALA A 11 -5.44 -9.60 20.07
N HIS A 12 -4.82 -10.15 21.12
CA HIS A 12 -3.82 -11.22 20.98
C HIS A 12 -4.44 -12.60 20.70
N SER A 13 -5.70 -12.85 21.08
CA SER A 13 -6.35 -14.16 20.93
C SER A 13 -7.57 -14.19 20.01
N ARG A 14 -7.96 -13.06 19.43
CA ARG A 14 -9.04 -12.99 18.44
C ARG A 14 -8.52 -12.22 17.24
N ALA A 15 -8.68 -12.80 16.05
CA ALA A 15 -8.49 -12.16 14.76
C ALA A 15 -8.79 -10.65 14.85
N THR A 16 -7.74 -9.81 14.77
CA THR A 16 -7.83 -8.37 15.09
C THR A 16 -8.91 -7.68 14.25
N ALA A 17 -9.13 -8.13 13.01
CA ALA A 17 -10.22 -7.64 12.18
C ALA A 17 -11.60 -7.94 12.78
N ASP A 18 -11.83 -9.15 13.28
CA ASP A 18 -13.10 -9.58 13.88
C ASP A 18 -13.41 -8.78 15.14
N TYR A 19 -12.40 -8.53 15.99
CA TYR A 19 -12.58 -7.70 17.17
C TYR A 19 -13.01 -6.27 16.80
N ILE A 20 -12.35 -5.67 15.80
CA ILE A 20 -12.65 -4.32 15.35
C ILE A 20 -14.06 -4.25 14.73
N GLN A 21 -14.45 -5.26 13.94
CA GLN A 21 -15.79 -5.34 13.37
C GLN A 21 -16.87 -5.49 14.46
N ALA A 22 -16.66 -6.38 15.43
CA ALA A 22 -17.59 -6.60 16.53
C ALA A 22 -17.76 -5.37 17.44
N ASN A 23 -16.71 -4.55 17.57
CA ASN A 23 -16.68 -3.38 18.46
C ASN A 23 -16.72 -2.04 17.72
N ALA A 24 -17.08 -2.04 16.44
CA ALA A 24 -17.10 -0.88 15.54
C ALA A 24 -17.61 0.41 16.20
N ARG A 25 -18.81 0.35 16.79
CA ARG A 25 -19.49 1.52 17.39
C ARG A 25 -18.76 2.05 18.62
N GLN A 26 -18.16 1.16 19.42
CA GLN A 26 -17.41 1.55 20.62
C GLN A 26 -16.03 2.11 20.27
N LEU A 27 -15.52 1.75 19.09
CA LEU A 27 -14.23 2.18 18.57
C LEU A 27 -14.34 3.38 17.63
N ASP A 28 -15.54 3.87 17.29
CA ASP A 28 -15.69 5.01 16.38
C ASP A 28 -14.90 6.24 16.88
N GLY A 29 -14.03 6.74 16.01
CA GLY A 29 -13.14 7.86 16.31
C GLY A 29 -11.98 7.52 17.25
N LYS A 30 -11.89 6.29 17.77
CA LYS A 30 -10.77 5.83 18.59
C LYS A 30 -9.59 5.45 17.72
N ARG A 31 -8.41 5.69 18.27
CA ARG A 31 -7.13 5.26 17.70
C ARG A 31 -6.89 3.80 18.06
N THR A 32 -6.51 3.02 17.06
CA THR A 32 -6.06 1.65 17.22
C THR A 32 -4.74 1.45 16.50
N SER A 33 -4.01 0.43 16.92
CA SER A 33 -2.77 0.01 16.34
C SER A 33 -2.86 -1.48 16.06
N ILE A 34 -2.74 -1.87 14.80
CA ILE A 34 -2.97 -3.25 14.36
C ILE A 34 -1.74 -3.82 13.65
N GLN A 35 -1.55 -5.13 13.75
CA GLN A 35 -0.54 -5.82 12.96
C GLN A 35 -1.12 -6.23 11.60
N ILE A 36 -0.47 -5.76 10.54
CA ILE A 36 -0.82 -6.11 9.17
C ILE A 36 0.30 -6.89 8.52
N ALA A 37 -0.07 -7.96 7.84
CA ALA A 37 0.82 -8.88 7.14
C ALA A 37 0.94 -8.53 5.65
N ARG A 38 -0.16 -8.05 5.07
CA ARG A 38 -0.28 -7.78 3.64
C ARG A 38 -1.33 -6.70 3.42
N VAL A 39 -1.11 -5.85 2.43
CA VAL A 39 -2.14 -4.96 1.91
C VAL A 39 -2.30 -5.13 0.43
N GLU A 40 -3.53 -5.08 -0.05
CA GLU A 40 -3.86 -5.17 -1.47
C GLU A 40 -4.55 -3.87 -1.89
N PRO A 41 -4.11 -3.23 -2.98
CA PRO A 41 -4.78 -2.04 -3.48
C PRO A 41 -6.18 -2.39 -3.98
N GLY A 42 -7.14 -1.59 -3.59
CA GLY A 42 -8.53 -1.64 -4.05
C GLY A 42 -8.85 -0.50 -5.02
N ARG A 43 -10.08 -0.02 -4.96
CA ARG A 43 -10.57 1.08 -5.82
C ARG A 43 -10.06 2.44 -5.38
N LEU A 44 -9.84 3.34 -6.34
CA LEU A 44 -9.72 4.77 -6.10
C LEU A 44 -11.12 5.39 -6.12
N GLU A 45 -11.46 6.21 -5.12
CA GLU A 45 -12.76 6.86 -4.99
C GLU A 45 -12.57 8.29 -4.48
N GLY A 46 -12.70 9.27 -5.37
CA GLY A 46 -12.45 10.67 -5.03
C GLY A 46 -11.00 10.92 -4.62
N ASP A 47 -10.80 11.42 -3.40
CA ASP A 47 -9.50 11.74 -2.81
C ASP A 47 -8.91 10.59 -1.97
N VAL A 48 -9.50 9.40 -2.02
CA VAL A 48 -9.03 8.22 -1.27
C VAL A 48 -8.82 6.99 -2.12
N GLN A 49 -7.75 6.28 -1.78
CA GLN A 49 -7.45 4.95 -2.25
C GLN A 49 -7.87 3.93 -1.18
N TRP A 50 -8.69 2.97 -1.58
CA TRP A 50 -9.06 1.83 -0.74
C TRP A 50 -7.97 0.77 -0.78
N PHE A 51 -7.77 0.10 0.35
CA PHE A 51 -6.91 -1.06 0.48
C PHE A 51 -7.61 -2.15 1.29
N THR A 52 -7.32 -3.41 1.00
CA THR A 52 -7.66 -4.53 1.86
C THR A 52 -6.43 -4.89 2.66
N ALA A 53 -6.45 -4.66 3.97
CA ALA A 53 -5.37 -5.04 4.87
C ALA A 53 -5.67 -6.39 5.52
N TRP A 54 -4.79 -7.35 5.30
CA TRP A 54 -4.83 -8.65 5.95
C TRP A 54 -4.10 -8.55 7.28
N THR A 55 -4.83 -8.81 8.36
CA THR A 55 -4.29 -8.78 9.72
C THR A 55 -3.67 -10.11 10.08
N TYR A 56 -2.71 -10.06 11.01
CA TYR A 56 -2.08 -11.25 11.57
C TYR A 56 -2.39 -11.30 13.07
N SER A 57 -2.64 -12.51 13.58
CA SER A 57 -2.82 -12.80 15.00
C SER A 57 -1.86 -13.91 15.41
N ASP A 58 -1.67 -14.08 16.71
CA ASP A 58 -0.79 -15.13 17.25
C ASP A 58 -1.28 -16.55 16.87
N GLU A 59 -2.56 -16.69 16.51
CA GLU A 59 -3.20 -17.93 16.06
C GLU A 59 -3.22 -18.10 14.52
N GLY A 60 -2.65 -17.16 13.77
CA GLY A 60 -2.60 -17.17 12.30
C GLY A 60 -3.29 -15.97 11.64
N TRP A 61 -3.79 -16.14 10.41
CA TRP A 61 -4.42 -15.05 9.66
C TRP A 61 -5.66 -14.50 10.38
N GLY A 62 -5.61 -13.22 10.77
CA GLY A 62 -6.62 -12.55 11.58
C GLY A 62 -7.78 -11.94 10.80
N GLY A 63 -8.00 -12.38 9.56
CA GLY A 63 -8.99 -11.79 8.65
C GLY A 63 -8.51 -10.52 7.94
N SER A 64 -9.40 -9.90 7.17
CA SER A 64 -9.12 -8.67 6.42
C SER A 64 -10.00 -7.51 6.87
N ILE A 65 -9.45 -6.29 6.78
CA ILE A 65 -10.16 -5.06 7.09
C ILE A 65 -9.91 -4.03 5.98
N PRO A 66 -10.95 -3.34 5.49
CA PRO A 66 -10.74 -2.26 4.54
C PRO A 66 -10.07 -1.07 5.23
N VAL A 67 -9.08 -0.51 4.55
CA VAL A 67 -8.30 0.66 4.97
C VAL A 67 -8.50 1.74 3.91
N ILE A 68 -8.78 2.95 4.36
CA ILE A 68 -8.81 4.12 3.49
C ILE A 68 -7.56 4.96 3.73
N VAL A 69 -6.91 5.30 2.63
CA VAL A 69 -5.69 6.11 2.62
C VAL A 69 -5.93 7.28 1.68
N PRO A 70 -5.54 8.51 2.07
CA PRO A 70 -5.46 9.63 1.11
C PRO A 70 -4.78 9.20 -0.18
N ALA A 71 -5.35 9.53 -1.34
CA ALA A 71 -4.80 9.14 -2.63
C ALA A 71 -3.36 9.65 -2.82
N ASP A 72 -3.06 10.86 -2.33
CA ASP A 72 -1.72 11.46 -2.32
C ASP A 72 -0.70 10.73 -1.42
N ARG A 73 -1.16 9.80 -0.58
CA ARG A 73 -0.33 8.99 0.33
C ARG A 73 -0.36 7.50 0.02
N ALA A 74 -1.12 7.07 -0.99
CA ALA A 74 -1.30 5.67 -1.35
C ALA A 74 0.02 4.94 -1.66
N ASP A 75 0.92 5.58 -2.43
CA ASP A 75 2.23 5.00 -2.75
C ASP A 75 3.12 4.82 -1.53
N SER A 76 3.18 5.84 -0.68
CA SER A 76 3.94 5.77 0.58
C SER A 76 3.38 4.68 1.48
N PHE A 77 2.06 4.49 1.49
CA PHE A 77 1.40 3.42 2.20
C PHE A 77 1.79 2.04 1.63
N LEU A 78 1.73 1.85 0.31
CA LEU A 78 2.17 0.61 -0.35
C LEU A 78 3.64 0.30 -0.16
N ARG A 79 4.53 1.31 -0.21
CA ARG A 79 5.95 1.12 0.07
C ARG A 79 6.19 0.64 1.51
N LYS A 80 5.42 1.18 2.45
CA LYS A 80 5.55 0.81 3.86
C LYS A 80 4.90 -0.54 4.15
N PHE A 81 3.73 -0.83 3.60
CA PHE A 81 2.86 -1.91 4.05
C PHE A 81 2.52 -2.96 2.99
N GLY A 82 2.86 -2.70 1.74
CA GLY A 82 2.79 -3.67 0.65
C GLY A 82 3.55 -4.95 1.00
N THR A 83 3.13 -6.07 0.41
CA THR A 83 3.69 -7.39 0.66
C THR A 83 5.21 -7.37 0.49
N GLN A 84 5.94 -7.50 1.60
CA GLN A 84 7.38 -7.76 1.60
C GLN A 84 7.56 -9.23 2.00
N THR A 85 7.57 -10.12 1.02
CA THR A 85 8.07 -11.48 1.21
C THR A 85 9.60 -11.41 1.21
N GLU A 86 10.20 -11.59 2.39
CA GLU A 86 11.65 -11.77 2.52
C GLU A 86 11.91 -13.27 2.68
N TRP A 87 12.70 -13.83 1.77
CA TRP A 87 13.14 -15.22 1.84
C TRP A 87 14.16 -15.36 2.97
N VAL A 88 13.79 -16.04 4.06
CA VAL A 88 14.70 -16.37 5.17
C VAL A 88 14.68 -17.89 5.39
N GLY A 89 15.37 -18.63 4.51
CA GLY A 89 15.46 -20.10 4.60
C GLY A 89 14.18 -20.85 4.22
N LEU A 90 13.88 -21.96 4.92
CA LEU A 90 12.79 -22.92 4.64
C LEU A 90 11.38 -22.47 5.08
N SER A 91 11.15 -21.18 5.36
CA SER A 91 9.84 -20.69 5.80
C SER A 91 9.59 -19.26 5.34
N ASP A 92 8.42 -19.02 4.75
CA ASP A 92 7.91 -17.68 4.48
C ASP A 92 7.64 -16.98 5.82
N ARG A 93 8.54 -16.08 6.24
CA ARG A 93 8.27 -15.17 7.35
C ARG A 93 7.64 -13.90 6.79
N VAL A 94 6.32 -13.80 6.92
CA VAL A 94 5.61 -12.54 6.63
C VAL A 94 5.99 -11.54 7.72
N LYS A 95 6.72 -10.47 7.34
CA LYS A 95 6.98 -9.36 8.28
C LYS A 95 5.67 -8.65 8.57
N THR A 96 5.15 -8.81 9.79
CA THR A 96 4.04 -7.99 10.25
C THR A 96 4.53 -6.57 10.50
N LYS A 97 3.70 -5.59 10.15
CA LYS A 97 3.98 -4.17 10.39
C LYS A 97 2.84 -3.57 11.16
N ARG A 98 3.18 -2.63 12.04
CA ARG A 98 2.20 -1.93 12.88
C ARG A 98 1.59 -0.78 12.08
N LEU A 99 0.27 -0.82 11.91
CA LEU A 99 -0.53 0.23 11.29
C LEU A 99 -1.35 0.95 12.36
N ASP A 100 -1.11 2.25 12.50
CA ASP A 100 -1.91 3.13 13.34
C ASP A 100 -3.01 3.78 12.49
N ALA A 101 -4.26 3.61 12.91
CA ALA A 101 -5.41 4.15 12.22
C ALA A 101 -6.53 4.52 13.18
N THR A 102 -7.48 5.32 12.69
CA THR A 102 -8.72 5.63 13.40
C THR A 102 -9.82 4.70 12.90
N VAL A 103 -10.54 4.07 13.81
CA VAL A 103 -11.65 3.19 13.43
C VAL A 103 -12.87 4.04 13.07
N ARG A 104 -13.47 3.77 11.91
CA ARG A 104 -14.67 4.47 11.42
C ARG A 104 -15.72 3.45 10.97
N PRO A 105 -16.89 3.38 11.62
CA PRO A 105 -18.02 2.63 11.10
C PRO A 105 -18.55 3.29 9.83
N THR A 106 -18.98 2.47 8.88
CA THR A 106 -19.69 2.90 7.68
C THR A 106 -21.19 2.80 7.91
N LYS A 107 -21.98 3.54 7.12
CA LYS A 107 -23.45 3.48 7.16
C LYS A 107 -24.01 2.08 6.83
N ALA A 108 -23.24 1.27 6.12
CA ALA A 108 -23.58 -0.11 5.76
C ALA A 108 -23.23 -1.14 6.86
N GLY A 109 -22.72 -0.70 8.02
CA GLY A 109 -22.34 -1.59 9.13
C GLY A 109 -20.93 -2.18 9.02
N HIS A 110 -20.21 -1.92 7.93
CA HIS A 110 -18.78 -2.26 7.82
C HIS A 110 -17.91 -1.29 8.62
N VAL A 111 -16.66 -1.68 8.89
CA VAL A 111 -15.68 -0.83 9.56
C VAL A 111 -14.52 -0.56 8.63
N VAL A 112 -14.08 0.70 8.56
CA VAL A 112 -12.87 1.10 7.84
C VAL A 112 -11.83 1.65 8.81
N LEU A 113 -10.58 1.44 8.48
CA LEU A 113 -9.46 2.08 9.15
C LEU A 113 -9.07 3.34 8.38
N ASP A 114 -9.25 4.51 8.99
CA ASP A 114 -8.89 5.80 8.41
C ASP A 114 -7.50 6.23 8.86
N THR A 115 -6.62 6.42 7.88
CA THR A 115 -5.21 6.79 8.09
C THR A 115 -4.93 8.28 7.93
N ARG A 116 -5.90 9.10 7.49
CA ARG A 116 -5.73 10.53 7.11
C ARG A 116 -5.00 11.36 8.17
N ASP A 117 -5.37 11.18 9.43
CA ASP A 117 -4.85 11.97 10.55
C ASP A 117 -3.53 11.45 11.14
N ARG A 118 -3.02 10.30 10.65
CA ARG A 118 -2.02 9.52 11.39
C ARG A 118 -0.88 9.00 10.56
N PHE A 119 -1.14 8.65 9.31
CA PHE A 119 -0.09 8.20 8.43
C PHE A 119 0.79 9.39 8.06
N ARG A 120 1.92 9.51 8.76
CA ARG A 120 3.05 10.32 8.31
C ARG A 120 3.69 9.56 7.14
N PRO A 121 3.55 10.05 5.90
CA PRO A 121 4.29 9.45 4.81
C PRO A 121 5.79 9.59 5.12
N ALA A 122 6.59 8.61 4.72
CA ALA A 122 8.00 8.93 4.48
C ALA A 122 8.04 10.13 3.51
N PRO A 123 9.04 11.02 3.58
CA PRO A 123 9.20 12.02 2.54
C PRO A 123 9.18 11.29 1.19
N SER A 124 8.10 11.50 0.44
CA SER A 124 7.93 10.85 -0.85
C SER A 124 9.07 11.34 -1.73
N PRO A 125 9.91 10.47 -2.33
CA PRO A 125 10.49 10.87 -3.60
C PRO A 125 9.29 11.17 -4.50
N VAL A 126 9.28 12.36 -5.10
CA VAL A 126 8.16 12.87 -5.89
C VAL A 126 7.86 11.88 -7.01
N ILE A 127 6.97 10.93 -6.75
CA ILE A 127 6.43 10.01 -7.72
C ILE A 127 4.92 10.11 -7.54
N ARG A 128 4.29 10.95 -8.37
CA ARG A 128 2.84 11.07 -8.47
C ARG A 128 2.39 10.09 -9.55
N PRO A 129 1.62 9.03 -9.27
CA PRO A 129 0.94 8.28 -10.33
C PRO A 129 -0.28 9.09 -10.75
N GLN A 130 -0.04 10.14 -11.54
CA GLN A 130 -1.08 11.01 -12.08
C GLN A 130 -1.62 10.51 -13.44
N TYR A 131 -1.12 9.37 -13.93
CA TYR A 131 -1.57 8.79 -15.19
C TYR A 131 -1.92 7.33 -15.01
N ALA A 132 -2.96 6.89 -15.71
CA ALA A 132 -3.50 5.55 -15.66
C ALA A 132 -2.36 4.52 -15.79
N ALA A 133 -2.28 3.62 -14.82
CA ALA A 133 -1.48 2.39 -14.80
C ALA A 133 -1.61 1.64 -16.14
N THR A 134 -0.83 2.04 -17.13
CA THR A 134 -0.91 1.51 -18.49
C THR A 134 0.19 0.50 -18.63
N ILE A 135 -0.20 -0.78 -18.73
CA ILE A 135 0.71 -1.84 -19.13
C ILE A 135 1.14 -1.56 -20.57
N ARG A 136 2.45 -1.38 -20.77
CA ARG A 136 3.04 -1.18 -22.09
C ARG A 136 4.33 -1.97 -22.24
N THR A 137 4.74 -2.17 -23.48
CA THR A 137 6.03 -2.76 -23.81
C THR A 137 7.11 -1.68 -23.72
N TRP A 138 8.01 -1.85 -22.76
CA TRP A 138 9.22 -1.04 -22.56
C TRP A 138 10.37 -1.67 -23.30
N THR A 139 11.24 -0.85 -23.88
CA THR A 139 12.42 -1.28 -24.62
C THR A 139 13.66 -0.75 -23.92
N ALA A 140 14.56 -1.66 -23.55
CA ALA A 140 15.87 -1.33 -23.03
C ALA A 140 16.79 -0.80 -24.15
N ALA A 141 17.84 -0.07 -23.80
CA ALA A 141 18.82 0.48 -24.72
C ALA A 141 19.57 -0.62 -25.51
N ASP A 142 19.63 -1.84 -24.95
CA ASP A 142 20.18 -3.03 -25.61
C ASP A 142 19.19 -3.76 -26.53
N GLY A 143 17.97 -3.23 -26.69
CA GLY A 143 16.91 -3.77 -27.56
C GLY A 143 16.01 -4.82 -26.90
N ARG A 144 16.26 -5.21 -25.65
CA ARG A 144 15.36 -6.13 -24.93
C ARG A 144 14.03 -5.45 -24.62
N THR A 145 12.93 -6.16 -24.78
CA THR A 145 11.59 -5.66 -24.49
C THR A 145 11.00 -6.29 -23.24
N LEU A 146 10.18 -5.54 -22.51
CA LEU A 146 9.49 -6.00 -21.32
C LEU A 146 8.10 -5.38 -21.22
N GLU A 147 7.08 -6.20 -20.95
CA GLU A 147 5.77 -5.69 -20.58
C GLU A 147 5.74 -5.30 -19.10
N ALA A 148 5.51 -4.01 -18.86
CA ALA A 148 5.42 -3.48 -17.51
C ALA A 148 4.45 -2.30 -17.44
N GLU A 149 3.85 -2.17 -16.26
CA GLU A 149 3.05 -1.04 -15.86
C GLU A 149 3.95 0.08 -15.36
N TYR A 150 3.69 1.29 -15.86
CA TYR A 150 4.33 2.49 -15.39
C TYR A 150 3.85 2.85 -13.98
N LEU A 151 4.76 2.92 -13.01
CA LEU A 151 4.44 3.40 -11.66
C LEU A 151 4.93 4.84 -11.43
N GLY A 152 5.96 5.27 -12.16
CA GLY A 152 6.55 6.59 -11.94
C GLY A 152 7.95 6.75 -12.48
N HIS A 153 8.44 7.99 -12.55
CA HIS A 153 9.84 8.29 -12.83
C HIS A 153 10.32 9.53 -12.09
N ASP A 154 11.64 9.63 -11.95
CA ASP A 154 12.36 10.86 -11.62
C ASP A 154 13.31 11.23 -12.77
N ALA A 155 14.18 12.23 -12.58
CA ALA A 155 15.10 12.71 -13.61
C ALA A 155 16.12 11.65 -14.07
N GLN A 156 16.34 10.58 -13.31
CA GLN A 156 17.40 9.60 -13.52
C GLN A 156 16.88 8.16 -13.60
N THR A 157 15.73 7.87 -13.01
CA THR A 157 15.21 6.51 -12.86
C THR A 157 13.73 6.41 -13.14
N VAL A 158 13.30 5.22 -13.54
CA VAL A 158 11.91 4.87 -13.85
C VAL A 158 11.53 3.65 -13.04
N THR A 159 10.41 3.71 -12.35
CA THR A 159 9.86 2.61 -11.56
C THR A 159 8.75 1.93 -12.35
N LEU A 160 8.92 0.63 -12.56
CA LEU A 160 8.04 -0.20 -13.37
C LEU A 160 7.57 -1.41 -12.56
N ARG A 161 6.37 -1.90 -12.84
CA ARG A 161 5.85 -3.18 -12.35
C ARG A 161 5.71 -4.16 -13.50
N ARG A 162 6.50 -5.23 -13.49
CA ARG A 162 6.48 -6.23 -14.56
C ARG A 162 5.14 -6.95 -14.58
N ALA A 163 4.51 -7.03 -15.75
CA ALA A 163 3.18 -7.63 -15.89
C ALA A 163 3.16 -9.13 -15.57
N ALA A 164 4.24 -9.85 -15.88
CA ALA A 164 4.32 -11.30 -15.73
C ALA A 164 4.31 -11.80 -14.27
N ASP A 165 4.98 -11.09 -13.35
CA ASP A 165 5.17 -11.53 -11.95
C ASP A 165 4.78 -10.46 -10.92
N SER A 166 4.22 -9.33 -11.37
CA SER A 166 3.88 -8.18 -10.53
C SER A 166 5.05 -7.63 -9.71
N ARG A 167 6.30 -7.97 -10.04
CA ARG A 167 7.47 -7.45 -9.33
C ARG A 167 7.74 -6.01 -9.75
N THR A 168 7.94 -5.16 -8.76
CA THR A 168 8.37 -3.77 -8.94
C THR A 168 9.89 -3.68 -8.98
N PHE A 169 10.42 -2.95 -9.94
CA PHE A 169 11.85 -2.70 -10.09
C PHE A 169 12.08 -1.31 -10.66
N THR A 170 13.27 -0.79 -10.43
CA THR A 170 13.69 0.54 -10.87
C THR A 170 14.78 0.38 -11.93
N VAL A 171 14.59 1.06 -13.06
CA VAL A 171 15.51 1.04 -14.19
C VAL A 171 16.11 2.43 -14.36
N PRO A 172 17.42 2.57 -14.58
CA PRO A 172 18.01 3.82 -14.99
C PRO A 172 17.38 4.29 -16.30
N ARG A 173 17.03 5.58 -16.36
CA ARG A 173 16.40 6.18 -17.54
C ARG A 173 17.34 6.14 -18.76
N ALA A 174 18.64 6.16 -18.52
CA ALA A 174 19.70 5.97 -19.52
C ALA A 174 19.68 4.58 -20.17
N ASP A 175 19.11 3.57 -19.50
CA ASP A 175 19.04 2.19 -19.99
C ASP A 175 17.75 1.93 -20.78
N LEU A 176 16.91 2.95 -21.00
CA LEU A 176 15.69 2.85 -21.80
C LEU A 176 15.89 3.42 -23.21
N SER A 177 15.07 2.94 -24.13
CA SER A 177 15.04 3.44 -25.50
C SER A 177 14.70 4.94 -25.56
N ALA A 178 15.14 5.62 -26.61
CA ALA A 178 14.79 7.01 -26.85
C ALA A 178 13.27 7.22 -26.97
N ALA A 179 12.54 6.23 -27.51
CA ALA A 179 11.09 6.28 -27.63
C ALA A 179 10.40 6.23 -26.25
N ASP A 180 10.89 5.38 -25.34
CA ASP A 180 10.36 5.32 -23.97
C ASP A 180 10.70 6.56 -23.18
N ASN A 181 11.89 7.11 -23.40
CA ASN A 181 12.30 8.39 -22.82
C ASN A 181 11.40 9.55 -23.26
N ALA A 182 11.09 9.65 -24.56
CA ALA A 182 10.16 10.65 -25.07
C ALA A 182 8.74 10.49 -24.52
N TRP A 183 8.29 9.24 -24.34
CA TRP A 183 7.01 8.97 -23.70
C TRP A 183 6.99 9.42 -22.24
N LEU A 184 8.06 9.15 -21.47
CA LEU A 184 8.19 9.59 -20.08
C LEU A 184 8.16 11.11 -19.94
N ASP A 185 8.81 11.84 -20.85
CA ASP A 185 8.74 13.31 -20.89
C ASP A 185 7.32 13.81 -21.17
N ALA A 186 6.57 13.10 -22.02
CA ALA A 186 5.16 13.39 -22.24
C ALA A 186 4.27 13.06 -21.02
N GLN A 187 4.75 12.26 -20.07
CA GLN A 187 4.09 11.98 -18.79
C GLN A 187 4.45 12.98 -17.68
N GLN A 188 5.00 14.17 -18.00
CA GLN A 188 5.34 15.18 -16.98
C GLN A 188 4.13 15.54 -16.08
N PRO A 189 4.38 15.90 -14.80
CA PRO A 189 3.40 16.51 -13.89
C PRO A 189 2.95 17.90 -14.27
#